data_AF-A0A961XBM4-F1
#
_entry.id   AF-A0A961XBM4-F1
#
_cell.length_a   1.000
_cell.length_b   1.000
_cell.length_c   1.000
_cell.angle_alpha   90.00
_cell.angle_beta   90.00
_cell.angle_gamma   90.00
#
_symmetry.space_group_name_H-M   'P 1'
#
loop_
_entity.id
_entity.type
_entity.pdbx_description
1 polymer ?
#
loop_
_entity_poly.entity_id
_entity_poly.type
_entity_poly.pdbx_seq_one_letter_code
_entity_poly.pdbx_strand_id
1 'polypeptide(L)'
;MVWIMRGLVAIALALGLVIVFVLLIGNIGSRDDATETTALTVGNRTVTVAGHYMNLSQETVSDGVKIIVEGHEIMVTADQLSVDGKAQVLEPEDNVTIYVTKDGTAQVRVTPAK
;
A
#
# COMPACT_ATOMS: atom_id res chain seq x y z
N MET A 1 39.48 18.82 -41.15
CA MET A 1 38.10 19.24 -40.87
C MET A 1 37.14 18.07 -40.63
N VAL A 2 37.09 17.04 -41.49
CA VAL A 2 36.13 15.91 -41.37
C VAL A 2 36.28 15.08 -40.08
N TRP A 3 37.50 14.91 -39.56
CA TRP A 3 37.75 14.12 -38.35
C TRP A 3 37.19 14.76 -37.06
N ILE A 4 37.21 16.09 -36.96
CA ILE A 4 36.68 16.83 -35.81
C ILE A 4 35.15 16.79 -35.81
N MET A 5 34.51 16.92 -36.98
CA MET A 5 33.05 16.77 -37.09
C MET A 5 32.59 15.37 -36.68
N ARG A 6 33.32 14.31 -37.07
CA ARG A 6 32.97 12.92 -36.68
C ARG A 6 33.11 12.68 -35.17
N GLY A 7 34.13 13.28 -34.54
CA GLY A 7 34.29 13.24 -33.08
C GLY A 7 33.15 13.95 -32.35
N LEU A 8 32.76 15.14 -32.82
CA LEU A 8 31.63 15.90 -32.26
C LEU A 8 30.30 15.15 -32.39
N VAL A 9 30.04 14.51 -33.53
CA VAL A 9 28.83 13.70 -33.73
C VAL A 9 28.81 12.50 -32.80
N ALA A 10 29.94 11.80 -32.61
CA ALA A 10 30.03 10.67 -31.69
C ALA A 10 29.78 11.10 -30.23
N ILE A 11 30.31 12.26 -29.82
CA ILE A 11 30.11 12.81 -28.47
C ILE A 11 28.64 13.22 -28.27
N ALA A 12 28.02 13.88 -29.25
CA ALA A 12 26.62 14.26 -29.17
C ALA A 12 25.68 13.05 -29.07
N LEU A 13 26.00 11.97 -29.80
CA LEU A 13 25.24 10.74 -29.79
C LEU A 13 25.39 10.00 -28.45
N ALA A 14 26.60 9.95 -27.89
CA ALA A 14 26.85 9.38 -26.57
C ALA A 14 26.12 10.16 -25.46
N LEU A 15 26.16 11.50 -25.49
CA LEU A 15 25.44 12.34 -24.52
C LEU A 15 23.92 12.17 -24.62
N GLY A 16 23.38 12.10 -25.85
CA GLY A 16 21.96 11.80 -26.06
C GLY A 16 21.55 10.45 -25.46
N LEU A 17 22.40 9.43 -25.63
CA LEU A 17 22.17 8.09 -25.08
C LEU A 17 22.16 8.10 -23.54
N VAL A 18 23.07 8.84 -22.91
CA VAL A 18 23.10 9.02 -21.44
C VAL A 18 21.82 9.69 -20.94
N ILE A 19 21.35 10.74 -21.61
CA ILE A 19 20.10 11.42 -21.23
C ILE A 19 18.90 10.47 -21.35
N VAL A 20 18.84 9.67 -22.43
CA VAL A 20 17.79 8.66 -22.60
C VAL A 20 17.84 7.62 -21.48
N PHE A 21 19.03 7.16 -21.07
CA PHE A 21 19.18 6.24 -19.94
C PHE A 21 18.74 6.85 -18.61
N VAL A 22 19.10 8.11 -18.33
CA VAL A 22 18.66 8.82 -17.12
C VAL A 22 17.15 8.99 -17.10
N LEU A 23 16.53 9.32 -18.25
CA LEU A 23 15.09 9.41 -18.38
C LEU A 23 14.40 8.05 -18.25
N LEU A 24 14.98 6.97 -18.80
CA LEU A 24 14.44 5.62 -18.61
C LEU A 24 14.48 5.20 -17.15
N ILE A 25 15.60 5.43 -16.46
CA ILE A 25 15.75 5.07 -15.04
C ILE A 25 14.82 5.94 -14.17
N GLY A 26 14.70 7.23 -14.47
CA GLY A 26 13.75 8.13 -13.80
C GLY A 26 12.28 7.77 -14.05
N ASN A 27 11.95 7.24 -15.23
CA ASN A 27 10.60 6.81 -15.59
C ASN A 27 10.25 5.39 -15.08
N ILE A 28 11.21 4.61 -14.61
CA ILE A 28 10.97 3.29 -14.00
C ILE A 28 10.59 3.42 -12.50
N GLY A 29 10.71 4.61 -11.91
CA GLY A 29 10.52 4.84 -10.47
C GLY A 29 9.11 5.21 -9.99
N SER A 30 8.16 5.49 -10.88
CA SER A 30 6.79 5.86 -10.48
C SER A 30 5.77 4.96 -11.16
N ARG A 31 5.83 3.66 -10.84
CA ARG A 31 4.65 2.82 -10.97
C ARG A 31 3.81 3.06 -9.73
N ASP A 32 3.04 4.14 -9.77
CA ASP A 32 2.01 4.49 -8.79
C ASP A 32 0.88 3.47 -8.84
N ASP A 33 1.15 2.24 -8.44
CA ASP A 33 0.15 1.24 -8.09
C ASP A 33 0.74 0.30 -7.03
N ALA A 34 1.44 0.85 -6.03
CA ALA A 34 1.82 0.06 -4.85
C ALA A 34 0.53 -0.30 -4.11
N THR A 35 0.02 -1.51 -4.35
CA THR A 35 -0.98 -2.13 -3.48
C THR A 35 -0.25 -2.48 -2.19
N GLU A 36 -0.26 -1.56 -1.22
CA GLU A 36 0.37 -1.81 0.06
C GLU A 36 -0.49 -2.82 0.83
N THR A 37 0.16 -3.89 1.29
CA THR A 37 -0.50 -4.95 2.07
C THR A 37 0.20 -5.07 3.40
N THR A 38 -0.50 -4.77 4.48
CA THR A 38 -0.04 -4.93 5.84
C THR A 38 -0.89 -5.98 6.54
N ALA A 39 -0.26 -7.08 6.95
CA ALA A 39 -0.90 -8.10 7.78
C ALA A 39 -0.48 -7.91 9.24
N LEU A 40 -1.45 -7.97 10.14
CA LEU A 40 -1.27 -7.81 11.57
C LEU A 40 -1.96 -8.95 12.32
N THR A 41 -1.28 -9.52 13.30
CA THR A 41 -1.86 -10.59 14.12
C THR A 41 -2.42 -10.01 15.41
N VAL A 42 -3.71 -10.22 15.66
CA VAL A 42 -4.42 -9.80 16.88
C VAL A 42 -4.91 -11.07 17.58
N GLY A 43 -4.24 -11.47 18.67
CA GLY A 43 -4.51 -12.76 19.32
C GLY A 43 -4.26 -13.93 18.37
N ASN A 44 -5.30 -14.73 18.09
CA ASN A 44 -5.26 -15.84 17.11
C ASN A 44 -5.70 -15.42 15.69
N ARG A 45 -6.10 -14.15 15.46
CA ARG A 45 -6.62 -13.69 14.18
C ARG A 45 -5.59 -12.97 13.34
N THR A 46 -5.73 -13.11 12.03
CA THR A 46 -5.00 -12.28 11.07
C THR A 46 -5.91 -11.15 10.58
N VAL A 47 -5.42 -9.92 10.69
CA VAL A 47 -6.02 -8.70 10.16
C VAL A 47 -5.18 -8.25 8.98
N THR A 48 -5.73 -8.34 7.77
CA THR A 48 -5.02 -7.93 6.57
C THR A 48 -5.59 -6.63 6.06
N VAL A 49 -4.78 -5.57 6.02
CA VAL A 49 -5.09 -4.32 5.33
C VAL A 49 -4.42 -4.36 3.97
N ALA A 50 -5.19 -4.32 2.89
CA ALA A 50 -4.68 -4.36 1.53
C ALA A 50 -5.33 -3.27 0.69
N GLY A 51 -4.56 -2.61 -0.18
CA GLY A 51 -5.15 -1.70 -1.16
C GLY A 51 -4.30 -0.49 -1.47
N HIS A 52 -4.98 0.56 -1.92
CA HIS A 52 -4.37 1.86 -2.20
C HIS A 52 -4.75 2.82 -1.08
N TYR A 53 -3.83 3.04 -0.14
CA TYR A 53 -3.97 4.03 0.92
C TYR A 53 -2.74 4.94 0.94
N MET A 54 -2.95 6.24 1.14
CA MET A 54 -1.89 7.23 1.36
C MET A 54 -1.60 7.42 2.84
N ASN A 55 -2.62 7.30 3.68
CA ASN A 55 -2.50 7.46 5.13
C ASN A 55 -2.99 6.19 5.84
N LEU A 56 -2.04 5.46 6.43
CA LEU A 56 -2.29 4.34 7.31
C LEU A 56 -1.64 4.63 8.67
N SER A 57 -2.45 4.63 9.73
CA SER A 57 -1.98 4.62 11.10
C SER A 57 -2.47 3.37 11.80
N GLN A 58 -1.58 2.72 12.54
CA GLN A 58 -1.90 1.55 13.32
C GLN A 58 -1.43 1.79 14.75
N GLU A 59 -2.35 1.62 15.68
CA GLU A 59 -2.11 1.78 17.10
C GLU A 59 -2.51 0.48 17.81
N THR A 60 -1.52 -0.19 18.38
CA THR A 60 -1.77 -1.36 19.22
C THR A 60 -2.31 -0.90 20.58
N VAL A 61 -3.48 -1.39 20.95
CA VAL A 61 -4.11 -1.13 22.25
C VAL A 61 -4.11 -2.42 23.08
N SER A 62 -4.38 -2.30 24.38
CA SER A 62 -4.37 -3.45 25.31
C SER A 62 -5.27 -4.62 24.88
N ASP A 63 -6.33 -4.33 24.13
CA ASP A 63 -7.40 -5.28 23.80
C ASP A 63 -7.45 -5.62 22.30
N GLY A 64 -6.50 -5.11 21.51
CA GLY A 64 -6.52 -5.25 20.06
C GLY A 64 -5.70 -4.21 19.32
N VAL A 65 -6.15 -3.84 18.13
CA VAL A 65 -5.49 -2.87 17.27
C VAL A 65 -6.52 -1.90 16.72
N LYS A 66 -6.19 -0.61 16.77
CA LYS A 66 -6.89 0.46 16.09
C LYS A 66 -6.16 0.81 14.81
N ILE A 67 -6.87 0.76 13.69
CA ILE A 67 -6.38 1.04 12.35
C ILE A 67 -7.12 2.26 11.86
N ILE A 68 -6.40 3.32 11.52
CA ILE A 68 -6.96 4.51 10.89
C ILE A 68 -6.46 4.53 9.45
N VAL A 69 -7.39 4.46 8.50
CA VAL A 69 -7.05 4.43 7.08
C VAL A 69 -7.93 5.40 6.31
N GLU A 70 -7.32 6.35 5.60
CA GLU A 70 -8.04 7.38 4.84
C GLU A 70 -9.16 8.06 5.66
N GLY A 71 -8.90 8.31 6.95
CA GLY A 71 -9.86 8.93 7.88
C GLY A 71 -10.94 8.00 8.46
N HIS A 72 -10.98 6.73 8.07
CA HIS A 72 -11.88 5.72 8.64
C HIS A 72 -11.21 5.05 9.84
N GLU A 73 -11.96 4.92 10.95
CA GLU A 73 -11.48 4.29 12.17
C GLU A 73 -11.97 2.85 12.25
N ILE A 74 -11.04 1.90 12.23
CA ILE A 74 -11.31 0.46 12.30
C ILE A 74 -10.64 -0.10 13.54
N MET A 75 -11.43 -0.46 14.54
CA MET A 75 -10.93 -1.10 15.76
C MET A 75 -11.19 -2.60 15.68
N VAL A 76 -10.13 -3.40 15.81
CA VAL A 76 -10.20 -4.86 15.79
C VAL A 76 -9.70 -5.39 17.13
N THR A 77 -10.56 -6.08 17.85
CA THR A 77 -10.23 -6.81 19.08
C THR A 77 -10.35 -8.32 18.84
N ALA A 78 -10.09 -9.12 19.87
CA ALA A 78 -10.25 -10.58 19.78
C ALA A 78 -11.68 -11.00 19.41
N ASP A 79 -12.68 -10.29 19.93
CA ASP A 79 -14.09 -10.70 19.85
C ASP A 79 -14.96 -9.72 19.05
N GLN A 80 -14.41 -8.58 18.63
CA GLN A 80 -15.21 -7.50 18.04
C GLN A 80 -14.45 -6.69 17.00
N LEU A 81 -15.15 -6.32 15.94
CA LEU A 81 -14.71 -5.41 14.89
C LEU A 81 -15.60 -4.17 14.97
N SER A 82 -15.03 -2.98 15.02
CA SER A 82 -15.76 -1.72 14.90
C SER A 82 -15.25 -0.93 13.72
N VAL A 83 -16.16 -0.46 12.86
CA VAL A 83 -15.85 0.39 11.70
C VAL A 83 -16.62 1.69 11.85
N ASP A 84 -15.91 2.81 11.99
CA ASP A 84 -16.45 4.14 12.24
C ASP A 84 -17.48 4.17 13.39
N GLY A 85 -17.18 3.43 14.45
CA GLY A 85 -18.04 3.30 15.64
C GLY A 85 -19.19 2.29 15.49
N LYS A 86 -19.37 1.64 14.33
CA LYS A 86 -20.31 0.53 14.17
C LYS A 86 -19.63 -0.78 14.50
N ALA A 87 -20.00 -1.33 15.65
CA ALA A 87 -19.44 -2.59 16.12
C ALA A 87 -20.18 -3.82 15.59
N GLN A 88 -19.42 -4.86 15.31
CA GLN A 88 -19.80 -6.18 14.85
C GLN A 88 -19.09 -7.21 15.73
N VAL A 89 -19.84 -8.18 16.25
CA VAL A 89 -19.27 -9.32 16.96
C VAL A 89 -18.55 -10.22 15.96
N LEU A 90 -17.35 -10.63 16.31
CA LEU A 90 -16.50 -11.50 15.53
C LEU A 90 -16.53 -12.91 16.13
N GLU A 91 -16.57 -13.93 15.27
CA GLU A 91 -16.36 -15.29 15.76
C GLU A 91 -14.86 -15.55 16.01
N PRO A 92 -14.51 -16.47 16.93
CA PRO A 92 -13.11 -16.74 17.31
C PRO A 92 -12.20 -17.12 16.14
N GLU A 93 -12.81 -17.67 15.09
CA GLU A 93 -12.11 -18.19 13.92
C GLU A 93 -12.26 -17.26 12.71
N ASP A 94 -13.03 -16.19 12.78
CA ASP A 94 -13.17 -15.27 11.67
C ASP A 94 -11.82 -14.57 11.37
N ASN A 95 -11.61 -14.12 10.13
CA ASN A 95 -10.50 -13.27 9.71
C ASN A 95 -11.04 -11.93 9.23
N VAL A 96 -10.32 -10.83 9.52
CA VAL A 96 -10.68 -9.50 9.00
C VAL A 96 -9.78 -9.18 7.81
N THR A 97 -10.38 -8.84 6.69
CA THR A 97 -9.69 -8.20 5.57
C THR A 97 -10.26 -6.80 5.35
N ILE A 98 -9.40 -5.80 5.39
CA ILE A 98 -9.73 -4.41 5.12
C ILE A 98 -9.17 -4.08 3.74
N TYR A 99 -10.06 -3.81 2.78
CA TYR A 99 -9.72 -3.44 1.42
C TYR A 99 -9.91 -1.94 1.22
N VAL A 100 -8.87 -1.23 0.80
CA VAL A 100 -8.97 0.21 0.53
C VAL A 100 -8.93 0.44 -0.98
N THR A 101 -9.98 1.06 -1.51
CA THR A 101 -10.07 1.39 -2.93
C THR A 101 -9.35 2.70 -3.24
N LYS A 102 -9.01 2.93 -4.53
CA LYS A 102 -8.20 4.07 -5.00
C LYS A 102 -8.85 5.44 -4.76
N ASP A 103 -10.15 5.47 -4.47
CA ASP A 103 -10.94 6.63 -4.09
C ASP A 103 -10.91 6.92 -2.56
N GLY A 104 -10.20 6.10 -1.78
CA GLY A 104 -10.08 6.23 -0.33
C GLY A 104 -11.20 5.54 0.47
N THR A 105 -12.08 4.78 -0.19
CA THR A 105 -13.13 4.03 0.51
C THR A 105 -12.55 2.77 1.18
N ALA A 106 -12.77 2.61 2.48
CA ALA A 106 -12.42 1.40 3.21
C ALA A 106 -13.59 0.41 3.22
N GLN A 107 -13.36 -0.82 2.73
CA GLN A 107 -14.30 -1.92 2.75
C GLN A 107 -13.80 -3.01 3.70
N VAL A 108 -14.62 -3.42 4.64
CA VAL A 108 -14.24 -4.48 5.58
C VAL A 108 -14.99 -5.77 5.23
N ARG A 109 -14.23 -6.85 5.12
CA ARG A 109 -14.74 -8.19 4.85
C ARG A 109 -14.33 -9.12 5.98
N VAL A 110 -15.32 -9.72 6.62
CA VAL A 110 -15.14 -10.78 7.61
C VAL A 110 -15.29 -12.12 6.90
N THR A 111 -14.32 -13.02 7.06
CA THR A 111 -14.34 -14.35 6.43
C THR A 111 -14.01 -15.41 7.48
N PRO A 112 -14.78 -16.51 7.61
CA PRO A 112 -14.43 -17.59 8.52
C PRO A 112 -13.05 -18.17 8.20
N ALA A 113 -12.18 -18.39 9.19
CA ALA A 113 -11.07 -19.32 9.03
C ALA A 113 -11.65 -20.71 8.82
N LYS A 114 -11.09 -21.40 7.84
CA LYS A 114 -11.56 -22.70 7.39
C LYS A 114 -10.75 -23.81 8.03
#